data_AF-A0A6S7F1P0-F1
#
_entry.id   AF-A0A6S7F1P0-F1
#
_cell.length_a   1.000
_cell.length_b   1.000
_cell.length_c   1.000
_cell.angle_alpha   90.00
_cell.angle_beta   90.00
_cell.angle_gamma   90.00
#
_symmetry.space_group_name_H-M   'P 1'
#
loop_
_entity.id
_entity.type
_entity.pdbx_description
1 polymer ?
#
loop_
_entity_poly.entity_id
_entity_poly.type
_entity_poly.pdbx_seq_one_letter_code
_entity_poly.pdbx_strand_id
1 'polypeptide(L)'
;MSQPTRTIQLKKFRDYWFGIAVSLLLASLLAFLGIVFVSADNLGWGAQALLSYGVILGGPLAVLLALCWIVYMVRDKGQVPGRVHALLFLPTLSALSIVPISDSIERSRRDSFRESNPAIQETHVNLSGHVIWPDMRGGSISSGASRYLEPASAEQRMFLNLHRYPNPGSASGDLFPYVGARLRDGVDRYVYSSQDGEPAASLPLRRLPYPDLGKLPSAFAYGEAALVVYQYYHYADHVEVAPGIARFAGTTESQMEAAGIPGLALFGLENLTQQTIARVEINGQSYDMGSYAARSLLSRPCDPMRGGSPVLLDLDQPVRVRWQTIETPGAWREATITMPAFTAASKKDPDKGLLRVRLYFLPDGTVAAERYKEIRARGELFVRATGLPAAAQAYTGCGGAYFGYNPQTVKLLDN
;
A
#
# COMPACT_ATOMS: atom_id res chain seq x y z
N MET A 1 37.64 72.89 -25.42
CA MET A 1 37.75 71.42 -25.58
C MET A 1 38.81 70.93 -24.63
N SER A 2 38.42 70.16 -23.62
CA SER A 2 39.21 69.16 -22.88
C SER A 2 38.26 68.49 -21.89
N GLN A 3 37.78 67.29 -22.25
CA GLN A 3 36.99 66.44 -21.35
C GLN A 3 37.91 65.92 -20.24
N PRO A 4 37.53 65.98 -18.95
CA PRO A 4 38.26 65.27 -17.91
C PRO A 4 37.87 63.79 -17.97
N THR A 5 38.88 62.97 -18.24
CA THR A 5 38.85 61.52 -18.21
C THR A 5 38.40 61.04 -16.83
N ARG A 6 37.19 60.47 -16.75
CA ARG A 6 36.68 59.81 -15.53
C ARG A 6 37.51 58.54 -15.30
N THR A 7 38.51 58.62 -14.44
CA THR A 7 39.21 57.44 -13.92
C THR A 7 38.23 56.58 -13.12
N ILE A 8 37.73 55.49 -13.72
CA ILE A 8 37.06 54.40 -13.03
C ILE A 8 38.14 53.71 -12.19
N GLN A 9 38.24 54.08 -10.92
CA GLN A 9 39.05 53.37 -9.93
C GLN A 9 38.52 51.94 -9.81
N LEU A 10 39.23 50.98 -10.41
CA LEU A 10 39.03 49.55 -10.18
C LEU A 10 39.34 49.26 -8.71
N LYS A 11 38.30 49.25 -7.87
CA LYS A 11 38.39 48.90 -6.45
C LYS A 11 38.98 47.50 -6.31
N LYS A 12 40.03 47.37 -5.50
CA LYS A 12 40.79 46.12 -5.37
C LYS A 12 40.10 45.22 -4.34
N PHE A 13 40.13 43.90 -4.55
CA PHE A 13 39.58 42.88 -3.63
C PHE A 13 40.04 43.04 -2.18
N ARG A 14 41.21 43.63 -1.96
CA ARG A 14 41.78 43.93 -0.65
C ARG A 14 40.87 44.79 0.22
N ASP A 15 40.03 45.63 -0.37
CA ASP A 15 39.16 46.57 0.35
C ASP A 15 37.90 45.90 0.95
N TYR A 16 37.70 44.61 0.63
CA TYR A 16 36.58 43.77 1.08
C TYR A 16 37.05 42.49 1.80
N TRP A 17 38.36 42.35 2.02
CA TRP A 17 38.97 41.10 2.49
C TRP A 17 38.43 40.65 3.85
N PHE A 18 38.14 41.58 4.76
CA PHE A 18 37.61 41.25 6.08
C PHE A 18 36.26 40.52 5.98
N GLY A 19 35.29 41.06 5.24
CA GLY A 19 33.99 40.40 5.04
C GLY A 19 34.13 39.08 4.29
N ILE A 20 35.06 38.97 3.34
CA ILE A 20 35.35 37.70 2.65
C ILE A 20 35.91 36.67 3.63
N ALA A 21 36.83 37.05 4.51
CA ALA A 21 37.39 36.16 5.53
C ALA A 21 36.31 35.70 6.53
N VAL A 22 35.43 36.60 6.97
CA VAL A 22 34.27 36.26 7.83
C VAL A 22 33.32 35.30 7.11
N SER A 23 33.05 35.52 5.81
CA SER A 23 32.25 34.61 4.99
C SER A 23 32.86 33.21 4.92
N LEU A 24 34.16 33.11 4.65
CA LEU A 24 34.86 31.82 4.59
C LEU A 24 34.91 31.11 5.94
N LEU A 25 35.08 31.83 7.04
CA LEU A 25 35.01 31.27 8.40
C LEU A 25 33.62 30.72 8.71
N LEU A 26 32.58 31.51 8.41
CA LEU A 26 31.18 31.09 8.59
C LEU A 26 30.87 29.88 7.71
N ALA A 27 31.24 29.91 6.43
CA ALA A 27 31.08 28.80 5.50
C ALA A 27 31.80 27.54 5.97
N SER A 28 33.03 27.66 6.48
CA SER A 28 33.79 26.52 6.99
C SER A 28 33.14 25.90 8.22
N LEU A 29 32.66 26.73 9.15
CA LEU A 29 31.92 26.27 10.33
C LEU A 29 30.63 25.56 9.92
N LEU A 30 29.82 26.17 9.05
CA LEU A 30 28.56 25.59 8.59
C LEU A 30 28.79 24.32 7.77
N ALA A 31 29.83 24.27 6.95
CA ALA A 31 30.20 23.08 6.20
C ALA A 31 30.63 21.95 7.13
N PHE A 32 31.46 22.26 8.13
CA PHE A 32 31.85 21.28 9.15
C PHE A 32 30.62 20.72 9.89
N LEU A 33 29.75 21.60 10.40
CA LEU A 33 28.54 21.17 11.11
C LEU A 33 27.60 20.38 10.21
N GLY A 34 27.40 20.81 8.96
CA GLY A 34 26.57 20.11 7.97
C GLY A 34 27.11 18.74 7.58
N ILE A 35 28.43 18.61 7.38
CA ILE A 35 29.08 17.33 7.10
C ILE A 35 28.95 16.39 8.31
N VAL A 36 29.22 16.87 9.52
CA VAL A 36 29.07 16.06 10.75
C VAL A 36 27.61 15.62 10.91
N PHE A 37 26.65 16.51 10.67
CA PHE A 37 25.23 16.19 10.76
C PHE A 37 24.79 15.08 9.78
N VAL A 38 25.32 15.10 8.56
CA VAL A 38 24.97 14.12 7.51
C VAL A 38 25.75 12.80 7.63
N SER A 39 26.98 12.85 8.14
CA SER A 39 27.87 11.68 8.18
C SER A 39 27.76 10.84 9.45
N ALA A 40 27.18 11.38 10.53
CA ALA A 40 27.06 10.69 11.80
C ALA A 40 25.70 9.98 11.93
N ASP A 41 25.74 8.66 12.02
CA ASP A 41 24.55 7.86 12.30
C ASP A 41 24.07 8.08 13.75
N ASN A 42 22.75 8.13 13.95
CA ASN A 42 22.10 8.13 15.26
C ASN A 42 22.59 9.24 16.22
N LEU A 43 22.70 10.47 15.73
CA LEU A 43 23.13 11.64 16.51
C LEU A 43 22.34 11.87 17.82
N GLY A 44 21.07 11.46 17.91
CA GLY A 44 20.27 11.64 19.13
C GLY A 44 20.32 13.08 19.65
N TRP A 45 20.71 13.28 20.91
CA TRP A 45 20.96 14.61 21.51
C TRP A 45 22.09 15.40 20.85
N GLY A 46 23.02 14.74 20.15
CA GLY A 46 24.08 15.36 19.35
C GLY A 46 23.57 16.25 18.23
N ALA A 47 22.38 15.96 17.66
CA ALA A 47 21.75 16.84 16.66
C ALA A 47 21.40 18.21 17.27
N GLN A 48 20.91 18.22 18.51
CA GLN A 48 20.61 19.46 19.23
C GLN A 48 21.89 20.23 19.56
N ALA A 49 22.97 19.55 19.96
CA ALA A 49 24.26 20.18 20.19
C ALA A 49 24.80 20.86 18.92
N LEU A 50 24.73 20.19 17.76
CA LEU A 50 25.15 20.77 16.47
C LEU A 50 24.34 22.02 16.11
N LEU A 51 23.02 22.00 16.31
CA LEU A 51 22.17 23.17 16.13
C LEU A 51 22.55 24.31 17.07
N SER A 52 22.81 24.01 18.35
CA SER A 52 23.27 25.00 19.33
C SER A 52 24.61 25.63 18.93
N TYR A 53 25.59 24.85 18.46
CA TYR A 53 26.85 25.38 17.95
C TYR A 53 26.64 26.27 16.71
N GLY A 54 25.75 25.88 15.81
CA GLY A 54 25.36 26.69 14.66
C GLY A 54 24.79 28.06 15.07
N VAL A 55 23.96 28.12 16.11
CA VAL A 55 23.40 29.37 16.62
C VAL A 55 24.44 30.20 17.37
N ILE A 56 25.17 29.59 18.31
CA ILE A 56 26.11 30.30 19.20
C ILE A 56 27.32 30.83 18.45
N LEU A 57 27.87 30.06 17.51
CA LEU A 57 29.09 30.43 16.78
C LEU A 57 28.76 30.99 15.40
N GLY A 58 27.82 30.39 14.68
CA GLY A 58 27.42 30.81 13.34
C GLY A 58 26.56 32.07 13.34
N GLY A 59 25.66 32.23 14.32
CA GLY A 59 24.79 33.41 14.44
C GLY A 59 25.56 34.73 14.52
N PRO A 60 26.53 34.89 15.45
CA PRO A 60 27.37 36.09 15.52
C PRO A 60 28.18 36.35 14.24
N LEU A 61 28.73 35.30 13.62
CA LEU A 61 29.46 35.42 12.35
C LEU A 61 28.55 35.86 11.21
N ALA A 62 27.31 35.39 11.15
CA ALA A 62 26.32 35.81 10.16
C ALA A 62 25.90 37.28 10.36
N VAL A 63 25.70 37.70 11.60
CA VAL A 63 25.43 39.12 11.94
C VAL A 63 26.63 39.98 11.53
N LEU A 64 27.86 39.56 11.85
CA LEU A 64 29.07 40.28 11.47
C LEU A 64 29.23 40.39 9.94
N LEU A 65 28.94 39.31 9.21
CA LEU A 65 28.95 39.31 7.75
C LEU A 65 27.92 40.27 7.16
N ALA A 66 26.69 40.28 7.72
CA ALA A 66 25.64 41.20 7.30
C ALA A 66 26.02 42.66 7.57
N LEU A 67 26.61 42.96 8.74
CA LEU A 67 27.13 44.29 9.06
C LEU A 67 28.25 44.72 8.11
N CYS A 68 29.20 43.83 7.80
CA CYS A 68 30.26 44.11 6.83
C CYS A 68 29.67 44.45 5.45
N TRP A 69 28.68 43.66 5.01
CA TRP A 69 28.01 43.89 3.74
C TRP A 69 27.29 45.25 3.70
N ILE A 70 26.55 45.62 4.75
CA ILE A 70 25.90 46.93 4.87
C ILE A 70 26.93 48.06 4.83
N VAL A 71 28.02 47.94 5.58
CA VAL A 71 29.10 48.94 5.60
C VAL A 71 29.72 49.11 4.21
N TYR A 72 29.95 48.01 3.49
CA TYR A 72 30.46 48.07 2.11
C TYR A 72 29.47 48.74 1.16
N MET A 73 28.17 48.42 1.28
CA MET A 73 27.12 49.05 0.49
C MET A 73 27.02 50.57 0.75
N VAL A 74 27.10 51.00 2.01
CA VAL A 74 27.05 52.42 2.39
C VAL A 74 28.31 53.16 1.94
N ARG A 75 29.51 52.61 2.25
CA ARG A 75 30.81 53.19 1.86
C ARG A 75 30.89 53.41 0.35
N ASP A 76 30.40 52.44 -0.42
CA ASP A 76 30.52 52.42 -1.87
C ASP A 76 29.27 52.94 -2.59
N LYS A 77 28.31 53.56 -1.88
CA LYS A 77 27.05 54.12 -2.41
C LYS A 77 26.30 53.12 -3.30
N GLY A 78 26.29 51.84 -2.90
CA GLY A 78 25.65 50.74 -3.61
C GLY A 78 26.42 50.22 -4.84
N GLN A 79 27.63 50.72 -5.13
CA GLN A 79 28.43 50.31 -6.30
C GLN A 79 29.45 49.21 -5.96
N VAL A 80 29.05 48.23 -5.15
CA VAL A 80 29.91 47.08 -4.82
C VAL A 80 29.97 46.12 -6.02
N PRO A 81 31.15 45.64 -6.45
CA PRO A 81 31.25 44.73 -7.59
C PRO A 81 30.49 43.42 -7.35
N GLY A 82 29.79 42.91 -8.37
CA GLY A 82 29.03 41.64 -8.28
C GLY A 82 29.86 40.44 -7.80
N ARG A 83 31.15 40.38 -8.16
CA ARG A 83 32.07 39.33 -7.68
C ARG A 83 32.30 39.38 -6.16
N VAL A 84 32.25 40.55 -5.55
CA VAL A 84 32.38 40.71 -4.09
C VAL A 84 31.11 40.22 -3.40
N HIS A 85 29.92 40.55 -3.95
CA HIS A 85 28.67 39.95 -3.45
C HIS A 85 28.71 38.42 -3.53
N ALA A 86 29.18 37.87 -4.64
CA ALA A 86 29.36 36.44 -4.81
C ALA A 86 30.30 35.85 -3.74
N LEU A 87 31.46 36.45 -3.49
CA LEU A 87 32.41 35.96 -2.47
C LEU A 87 31.92 36.14 -1.03
N LEU A 88 31.06 37.12 -0.77
CA LEU A 88 30.48 37.32 0.56
C LEU A 88 29.39 36.29 0.88
N PHE A 89 28.62 35.83 -0.12
CA PHE A 89 27.44 35.00 0.13
C PHE A 89 27.52 33.58 -0.42
N LEU A 90 28.15 33.34 -1.59
CA LEU A 90 28.17 32.00 -2.19
C LEU A 90 28.82 30.94 -1.31
N PRO A 91 29.97 31.18 -0.62
CA PRO A 91 30.54 30.16 0.26
C PRO A 91 29.57 29.73 1.37
N THR A 92 28.95 30.69 2.04
CA THR A 92 27.97 30.45 3.12
C THR A 92 26.71 29.76 2.59
N LEU A 93 26.18 30.21 1.44
CA LEU A 93 25.00 29.59 0.82
C LEU A 93 25.30 28.16 0.36
N SER A 94 26.50 27.89 -0.14
CA SER A 94 26.94 26.54 -0.53
C SER A 94 27.11 25.63 0.69
N ALA A 95 27.58 26.16 1.82
CA ALA A 95 27.66 25.41 3.06
C ALA A 95 26.27 25.08 3.63
N LEU A 96 25.33 26.04 3.58
CA LEU A 96 23.94 25.84 4.00
C LEU A 96 23.19 24.82 3.13
N SER A 97 23.58 24.65 1.86
CA SER A 97 22.92 23.69 0.97
C SER A 97 23.33 22.24 1.19
N ILE A 98 24.40 21.96 1.96
CA ILE A 98 24.89 20.59 2.21
C ILE A 98 23.79 19.70 2.79
N VAL A 99 23.11 20.15 3.86
CA VAL A 99 22.05 19.38 4.53
C VAL A 99 20.84 19.14 3.60
N PRO A 100 20.20 20.16 2.98
CA PRO A 100 19.05 19.91 2.12
C PRO A 100 19.40 19.14 0.84
N ILE A 101 20.59 19.32 0.27
CA ILE A 101 21.05 18.51 -0.88
C ILE A 101 21.23 17.06 -0.45
N SER A 102 21.87 16.81 0.69
CA SER A 102 22.04 15.44 1.19
C SER A 102 20.71 14.77 1.47
N ASP A 103 19.79 15.45 2.16
CA ASP A 103 18.45 14.93 2.41
C ASP A 103 17.67 14.69 1.10
N SER A 104 17.81 15.57 0.10
CA SER A 104 17.23 15.34 -1.23
C SER A 104 17.80 14.10 -1.91
N ILE A 105 19.12 13.88 -1.85
CA ILE A 105 19.78 12.69 -2.39
C ILE A 105 19.32 11.43 -1.65
N GLU A 106 19.27 11.47 -0.32
CA GLU A 106 18.80 10.35 0.48
C GLU A 106 17.34 10.03 0.24
N ARG A 107 16.46 11.04 0.16
CA ARG A 107 15.05 10.84 -0.22
C ARG A 107 14.96 10.20 -1.58
N SER A 108 15.66 10.73 -2.58
CA SER A 108 15.68 10.14 -3.93
C SER A 108 16.17 8.69 -3.93
N ARG A 109 17.20 8.36 -3.15
CA ARG A 109 17.67 6.97 -2.96
C ARG A 109 16.62 6.09 -2.27
N ARG A 110 15.99 6.59 -1.21
CA ARG A 110 14.92 5.87 -0.48
C ARG A 110 13.70 5.64 -1.37
N ASP A 111 13.33 6.63 -2.16
CA ASP A 111 12.18 6.57 -3.08
C ASP A 111 12.46 5.58 -4.21
N SER A 112 13.64 5.66 -4.83
CA SER A 112 14.09 4.70 -5.85
C SER A 112 14.15 3.27 -5.30
N PHE A 113 14.63 3.11 -4.06
CA PHE A 113 14.66 1.82 -3.39
C PHE A 113 13.25 1.27 -3.15
N ARG A 114 12.31 2.09 -2.65
CA ARG A 114 10.92 1.71 -2.41
C ARG A 114 10.16 1.38 -3.69
N GLU A 115 10.43 2.10 -4.77
CA GLU A 115 9.84 1.82 -6.09
C GLU A 115 10.27 0.44 -6.60
N SER A 116 11.55 0.09 -6.42
CA SER A 116 12.08 -1.23 -6.80
C SER A 116 11.74 -2.34 -5.80
N ASN A 117 11.45 -1.98 -4.55
CA ASN A 117 11.19 -2.89 -3.44
C ASN A 117 9.91 -2.45 -2.71
N PRO A 118 8.74 -2.66 -3.34
CA PRO A 118 7.48 -2.22 -2.79
C PRO A 118 7.12 -3.02 -1.52
N ALA A 119 6.22 -2.46 -0.71
CA ALA A 119 5.64 -3.19 0.39
C ALA A 119 4.79 -4.36 -0.13
N ILE A 120 4.88 -5.50 0.55
CA ILE A 120 4.14 -6.72 0.19
C ILE A 120 3.06 -6.96 1.22
N GLN A 121 1.84 -7.21 0.75
CA GLN A 121 0.73 -7.59 1.62
C GLN A 121 0.64 -9.12 1.71
N GLU A 122 0.55 -9.60 2.95
CA GLU A 122 0.34 -11.00 3.28
C GLU A 122 -0.89 -11.14 4.18
N THR A 123 -1.62 -12.25 3.99
CA THR A 123 -2.68 -12.69 4.89
C THR A 123 -2.38 -14.13 5.28
N HIS A 124 -2.11 -14.36 6.55
CA HIS A 124 -1.89 -15.69 7.11
C HIS A 124 -3.18 -16.24 7.69
N VAL A 125 -3.47 -17.50 7.39
CA VAL A 125 -4.67 -18.23 7.84
C VAL A 125 -4.24 -19.53 8.51
N ASN A 126 -4.57 -19.69 9.79
CA ASN A 126 -4.20 -20.88 10.53
C ASN A 126 -5.21 -22.02 10.37
N LEU A 127 -4.83 -23.02 9.56
CA LEU A 127 -5.57 -24.25 9.29
C LEU A 127 -4.87 -25.50 9.86
N SER A 128 -3.87 -25.29 10.73
CA SER A 128 -2.89 -26.31 11.12
C SER A 128 -3.30 -27.13 12.35
N GLY A 129 -4.34 -26.70 13.06
CA GLY A 129 -4.81 -27.33 14.30
C GLY A 129 -3.98 -27.00 15.55
N HIS A 130 -2.92 -26.19 15.45
CA HIS A 130 -2.12 -25.74 16.59
C HIS A 130 -1.79 -24.24 16.50
N VAL A 131 -1.30 -23.65 17.58
CA VAL A 131 -0.88 -22.24 17.58
C VAL A 131 0.38 -22.10 16.73
N ILE A 132 0.39 -21.10 15.84
CA ILE A 132 1.55 -20.79 14.99
C ILE A 132 2.01 -19.36 15.20
N TRP A 133 3.30 -19.14 15.01
CA TRP A 133 3.97 -17.85 15.09
C TRP A 133 4.55 -17.55 13.71
N PRO A 134 3.85 -16.76 12.86
CA PRO A 134 4.33 -16.41 11.53
C PRO A 134 5.69 -15.69 11.58
N ASP A 135 6.47 -15.80 10.51
CA ASP A 135 7.72 -15.05 10.37
C ASP A 135 7.43 -13.54 10.35
N MET A 136 7.86 -12.81 11.37
CA MET A 136 7.64 -11.37 11.50
C MET A 136 8.77 -10.52 10.92
N ARG A 137 9.84 -11.13 10.38
CA ARG A 137 11.00 -10.38 9.87
C ARG A 137 10.63 -9.44 8.73
N GLY A 138 11.03 -8.18 8.86
CA GLY A 138 10.66 -7.12 7.92
C GLY A 138 9.16 -6.85 7.85
N GLY A 139 8.36 -7.42 8.75
CA GLY A 139 6.90 -7.35 8.75
C GLY A 139 6.35 -6.40 9.82
N SER A 140 5.24 -5.75 9.49
CA SER A 140 4.45 -4.94 10.40
C SER A 140 2.98 -5.38 10.35
N ILE A 141 2.36 -5.53 11.51
CA ILE A 141 0.94 -5.88 11.66
C ILE A 141 0.17 -4.66 12.12
N SER A 142 -1.14 -4.64 11.82
CA SER A 142 -2.03 -3.58 12.30
C SER A 142 -2.05 -3.52 13.83
N SER A 143 -2.26 -2.31 14.38
CA SER A 143 -2.42 -2.12 15.82
C SER A 143 -3.52 -3.03 16.38
N GLY A 144 -3.24 -3.71 17.50
CA GLY A 144 -4.16 -4.65 18.15
C GLY A 144 -4.18 -6.06 17.57
N ALA A 145 -3.46 -6.34 16.47
CA ALA A 145 -3.30 -7.71 15.97
C ALA A 145 -2.32 -8.51 16.84
N SER A 146 -2.58 -9.81 16.95
CA SER A 146 -1.68 -10.75 17.65
C SER A 146 -0.48 -11.11 16.76
N ARG A 147 0.67 -11.40 17.38
CA ARG A 147 1.85 -11.94 16.68
C ARG A 147 1.79 -13.47 16.48
N TYR A 148 0.80 -14.11 17.06
CA TYR A 148 0.52 -15.54 16.91
C TYR A 148 -0.90 -15.73 16.39
N LEU A 149 -1.14 -16.90 15.81
CA LEU A 149 -2.43 -17.32 15.30
C LEU A 149 -2.94 -18.53 16.07
N GLU A 150 -4.13 -18.42 16.64
CA GLU A 150 -4.84 -19.53 17.29
C GLU A 150 -5.47 -20.47 16.24
N PRO A 151 -5.46 -21.79 16.47
CA PRO A 151 -6.17 -22.71 15.60
C PRO A 151 -7.69 -22.58 15.79
N ALA A 152 -8.44 -22.87 14.73
CA ALA A 152 -9.89 -23.07 14.78
C ALA A 152 -10.73 -21.92 15.40
N SER A 153 -10.22 -20.69 15.42
CA SER A 153 -10.96 -19.54 15.93
C SER A 153 -11.68 -18.83 14.79
N ALA A 154 -13.01 -18.87 14.76
CA ALA A 154 -13.79 -18.01 13.84
C ALA A 154 -13.66 -16.51 14.17
N GLU A 155 -12.98 -16.14 15.26
CA GLU A 155 -12.57 -14.76 15.57
C GLU A 155 -11.32 -14.36 14.76
N GLN A 156 -10.97 -13.07 14.80
CA GLN A 156 -9.83 -12.53 14.05
C GLN A 156 -8.50 -13.21 14.41
N ARG A 157 -8.45 -14.06 15.46
CA ARG A 157 -7.23 -14.69 15.97
C ARG A 157 -6.68 -15.81 15.09
N MET A 158 -7.41 -16.27 14.07
CA MET A 158 -6.88 -17.22 13.08
C MET A 158 -6.39 -16.54 11.78
N PHE A 159 -6.60 -15.23 11.64
CA PHE A 159 -6.16 -14.42 10.50
C PHE A 159 -5.12 -13.41 10.95
N LEU A 160 -4.06 -13.22 10.17
CA LEU A 160 -3.08 -12.16 10.40
C LEU A 160 -2.79 -11.47 9.08
N ASN A 161 -3.09 -10.17 9.02
CA ASN A 161 -2.64 -9.32 7.94
C ASN A 161 -1.29 -8.74 8.31
N LEU A 162 -0.31 -8.97 7.44
CA LEU A 162 1.07 -8.58 7.62
C LEU A 162 1.50 -7.77 6.38
N HIS A 163 2.09 -6.61 6.61
CA HIS A 163 2.76 -5.85 5.56
C HIS A 163 4.26 -6.00 5.72
N ARG A 164 4.92 -6.57 4.70
CA ARG A 164 6.37 -6.67 4.66
C ARG A 164 6.97 -5.48 3.95
N TYR A 165 7.92 -4.82 4.60
CA TYR A 165 8.69 -3.70 4.06
C TYR A 165 10.12 -4.16 3.85
N PRO A 166 10.56 -4.31 2.58
CA PRO A 166 11.96 -4.55 2.29
C PRO A 166 12.80 -3.40 2.85
N ASN A 167 13.96 -3.70 3.42
CA ASN A 167 14.96 -2.70 3.77
C ASN A 167 16.27 -2.99 3.02
N PRO A 168 17.16 -2.00 2.83
CA PRO A 168 18.36 -2.20 2.01
C PRO A 168 19.25 -3.36 2.46
N GLY A 169 19.29 -3.65 3.76
CA GLY A 169 20.05 -4.76 4.34
C GLY A 169 19.42 -6.14 4.15
N SER A 170 18.08 -6.23 4.12
CA SER A 170 17.36 -7.50 3.97
C SER A 170 17.03 -7.83 2.51
N ALA A 171 16.79 -6.81 1.67
CA ALA A 171 16.43 -6.98 0.27
C ALA A 171 17.59 -7.51 -0.60
N SER A 172 18.83 -7.19 -0.21
CA SER A 172 20.06 -7.61 -0.89
C SER A 172 20.53 -9.02 -0.52
N GLY A 173 19.96 -9.63 0.52
CA GLY A 173 20.27 -11.00 0.95
C GLY A 173 19.12 -11.99 0.75
N ASP A 174 19.37 -13.26 1.07
CA ASP A 174 18.37 -14.34 1.00
C ASP A 174 17.35 -14.30 2.16
N LEU A 175 17.42 -13.27 3.01
CA LEU A 175 16.60 -13.13 4.20
C LEU A 175 15.19 -12.59 3.89
N PHE A 176 15.00 -11.87 2.78
CA PHE A 176 13.70 -11.35 2.39
C PHE A 176 13.08 -12.21 1.27
N PRO A 177 11.88 -12.80 1.49
CA PRO A 177 11.35 -13.84 0.59
C PRO A 177 10.89 -13.32 -0.78
N TYR A 178 10.84 -11.99 -0.99
CA TYR A 178 10.35 -11.38 -2.23
C TYR A 178 11.45 -10.67 -3.02
N VAL A 179 11.23 -10.54 -4.32
CA VAL A 179 11.95 -9.65 -5.27
C VAL A 179 10.90 -8.85 -6.02
N GLY A 180 10.95 -7.52 -5.90
CA GLY A 180 9.88 -6.66 -6.40
C GLY A 180 8.55 -7.06 -5.75
N ALA A 181 7.50 -7.26 -6.57
CA ALA A 181 6.18 -7.70 -6.14
C ALA A 181 6.04 -9.23 -5.96
N ARG A 182 7.10 -10.01 -6.24
CA ARG A 182 7.02 -11.46 -6.47
C ARG A 182 7.76 -12.28 -5.43
N LEU A 183 7.15 -13.38 -5.00
CA LEU A 183 7.83 -14.37 -4.17
C LEU A 183 8.99 -14.98 -4.96
N ARG A 184 10.18 -15.06 -4.36
CA ARG A 184 11.39 -15.61 -5.02
C ARG A 184 11.20 -17.07 -5.40
N ASP A 185 11.78 -17.46 -6.53
CA ASP A 185 11.67 -18.83 -7.04
C ASP A 185 12.27 -19.90 -6.12
N GLY A 186 13.26 -19.55 -5.29
CA GLY A 186 13.95 -20.46 -4.36
C GLY A 186 13.30 -20.68 -3.00
N VAL A 187 12.16 -20.05 -2.69
CA VAL A 187 11.48 -20.19 -1.38
C VAL A 187 10.60 -21.44 -1.35
N ASP A 188 11.16 -22.59 -1.03
CA ASP A 188 10.48 -23.90 -1.00
C ASP A 188 9.98 -24.30 0.39
N ARG A 189 10.30 -23.51 1.42
CA ARG A 189 9.90 -23.73 2.81
C ARG A 189 9.43 -22.43 3.45
N TYR A 190 8.47 -22.55 4.35
CA TYR A 190 8.07 -21.49 5.27
C TYR A 190 8.73 -21.75 6.62
N VAL A 191 9.45 -20.77 7.15
CA VAL A 191 10.10 -20.85 8.46
C VAL A 191 9.25 -20.07 9.44
N TYR A 192 8.77 -20.71 10.51
CA TYR A 192 8.03 -20.03 11.57
C TYR A 192 8.97 -19.26 12.49
N SER A 193 8.42 -18.32 13.25
CA SER A 193 9.08 -17.73 14.42
C SER A 193 8.76 -18.55 15.68
N SER A 194 9.54 -18.35 16.73
CA SER A 194 9.21 -18.77 18.10
C SER A 194 8.46 -17.65 18.83
N GLN A 195 7.98 -17.92 20.04
CA GLN A 195 7.39 -16.90 20.91
C GLN A 195 8.38 -15.74 21.20
N ASP A 196 9.67 -16.04 21.26
CA ASP A 196 10.74 -15.05 21.48
C ASP A 196 11.18 -14.34 20.18
N GLY A 197 10.60 -14.73 19.04
CA GLY A 197 10.88 -14.13 17.72
C GLY A 197 12.04 -14.77 16.94
N GLU A 198 12.66 -15.83 17.47
CA GLU A 198 13.74 -16.56 16.81
C GLU A 198 13.21 -17.52 15.73
N PRO A 199 14.00 -17.89 14.71
CA PRO A 199 13.60 -18.91 13.74
C PRO A 199 13.26 -20.24 14.43
N ALA A 200 12.13 -20.84 14.06
CA ALA A 200 11.61 -22.08 14.62
C ALA A 200 11.48 -23.18 13.55
N ALA A 201 10.53 -24.10 13.74
CA ALA A 201 10.24 -25.15 12.77
C ALA A 201 9.95 -24.58 11.38
N SER A 202 10.22 -25.38 10.34
CA SER A 202 9.85 -25.03 8.98
C SER A 202 9.00 -26.13 8.35
N LEU A 203 8.11 -25.74 7.44
CA LEU A 203 7.28 -26.65 6.67
C LEU A 203 7.50 -26.44 5.18
N PRO A 204 7.28 -27.47 4.32
CA PRO A 204 7.27 -27.29 2.88
C PRO A 204 6.26 -26.20 2.46
N LEU A 205 6.67 -25.32 1.55
CA LEU A 205 5.84 -24.26 0.99
C LEU A 205 5.43 -24.64 -0.44
N ARG A 206 4.12 -24.79 -0.66
CA ARG A 206 3.54 -25.05 -1.98
C ARG A 206 3.01 -23.74 -2.55
N ARG A 207 3.44 -23.41 -3.77
CA ARG A 207 2.99 -22.18 -4.45
C ARG A 207 1.83 -22.48 -5.36
N LEU A 208 0.76 -21.69 -5.23
CA LEU A 208 -0.29 -21.65 -6.23
C LEU A 208 0.12 -20.71 -7.39
N PRO A 209 -0.52 -20.86 -8.56
CA PRO A 209 -0.26 -20.00 -9.71
C PRO A 209 -0.45 -18.52 -9.39
N TYR A 210 0.41 -17.68 -9.94
CA TYR A 210 0.27 -16.24 -9.86
C TYR A 210 -0.98 -15.78 -10.63
N PRO A 211 -1.79 -14.84 -10.11
CA PRO A 211 -2.97 -14.36 -10.81
C PRO A 211 -2.55 -13.66 -12.10
N ASP A 212 -3.27 -13.91 -13.18
CA ASP A 212 -3.13 -13.08 -14.38
C ASP A 212 -3.75 -11.72 -14.08
N LEU A 213 -2.90 -10.71 -13.88
CA LEU A 213 -3.35 -9.35 -13.58
C LEU A 213 -3.86 -8.61 -14.82
N GLY A 214 -3.71 -9.17 -16.02
CA GLY A 214 -4.13 -8.56 -17.27
C GLY A 214 -3.68 -7.09 -17.39
N LYS A 215 -4.64 -6.19 -17.57
CA LYS A 215 -4.40 -4.72 -17.68
C LYS A 215 -4.53 -3.98 -16.34
N LEU A 216 -4.78 -4.67 -15.22
CA LEU A 216 -4.92 -4.04 -13.90
C LEU A 216 -3.72 -3.16 -13.53
N PRO A 217 -2.44 -3.59 -13.75
CA PRO A 217 -1.29 -2.77 -13.37
C PRO A 217 -1.23 -1.44 -14.12
N SER A 218 -1.68 -1.40 -15.38
CA SER A 218 -1.72 -0.17 -16.17
C SER A 218 -2.79 0.82 -15.71
N ALA A 219 -3.85 0.33 -15.06
CA ALA A 219 -4.92 1.14 -14.51
C ALA A 219 -4.63 1.64 -13.08
N PHE A 220 -3.55 1.15 -12.44
CA PHE A 220 -3.25 1.43 -11.05
C PHE A 220 -1.90 2.13 -10.88
N ALA A 221 -1.93 3.36 -10.38
CA ALA A 221 -0.74 4.20 -10.27
C ALA A 221 0.33 3.70 -9.29
N TYR A 222 -0.02 2.77 -8.38
CA TYR A 222 0.86 2.29 -7.31
C TYR A 222 1.56 0.96 -7.63
N GLY A 223 1.42 0.46 -8.87
CA GLY A 223 2.12 -0.72 -9.37
C GLY A 223 1.54 -2.07 -8.93
N GLU A 224 2.17 -3.15 -9.38
CA GLU A 224 1.72 -4.54 -9.21
C GLU A 224 1.58 -4.97 -7.74
N ALA A 225 2.56 -4.62 -6.89
CA ALA A 225 2.59 -5.07 -5.50
C ALA A 225 1.38 -4.62 -4.68
N ALA A 226 0.82 -3.45 -4.99
CA ALA A 226 -0.34 -2.92 -4.30
C ALA A 226 -1.68 -3.50 -4.83
N LEU A 227 -1.64 -4.31 -5.90
CA LEU A 227 -2.78 -5.08 -6.42
C LEU A 227 -2.78 -6.54 -5.97
N VAL A 228 -1.73 -6.99 -5.29
CA VAL A 228 -1.50 -8.41 -5.00
C VAL A 228 -1.42 -8.63 -3.51
N VAL A 229 -2.12 -9.65 -3.04
CA VAL A 229 -2.02 -10.17 -1.67
C VAL A 229 -1.56 -11.61 -1.71
N TYR A 230 -0.59 -11.95 -0.86
CA TYR A 230 -0.14 -13.33 -0.67
C TYR A 230 -0.87 -13.97 0.49
N GLN A 231 -1.74 -14.93 0.20
CA GLN A 231 -2.48 -15.66 1.22
C GLN A 231 -1.72 -16.93 1.60
N TYR A 232 -1.23 -16.99 2.85
CA TYR A 232 -0.55 -18.16 3.40
C TYR A 232 -1.54 -19.00 4.21
N TYR A 233 -1.88 -20.18 3.69
CA TYR A 233 -2.71 -21.15 4.38
C TYR A 233 -1.81 -22.18 5.07
N HIS A 234 -1.82 -22.18 6.39
CA HIS A 234 -0.96 -23.04 7.20
C HIS A 234 -1.69 -24.32 7.56
N TYR A 235 -1.27 -25.46 7.01
CA TYR A 235 -1.77 -26.79 7.36
C TYR A 235 -0.82 -27.47 8.34
N ALA A 236 -1.20 -28.65 8.82
CA ALA A 236 -0.41 -29.40 9.81
C ALA A 236 0.97 -29.84 9.25
N ASP A 237 1.04 -30.17 7.96
CA ASP A 237 2.21 -30.77 7.31
C ASP A 237 2.86 -29.88 6.25
N HIS A 238 2.20 -28.81 5.81
CA HIS A 238 2.70 -27.90 4.78
C HIS A 238 2.07 -26.50 4.91
N VAL A 239 2.62 -25.55 4.17
CA VAL A 239 2.03 -24.22 3.96
C VAL A 239 1.73 -24.08 2.47
N GLU A 240 0.57 -23.54 2.13
CA GLU A 240 0.27 -23.11 0.76
C GLU A 240 0.33 -21.59 0.70
N VAL A 241 1.04 -21.05 -0.30
CA VAL A 241 1.04 -19.62 -0.61
C VAL A 241 0.30 -19.37 -1.91
N ALA A 242 -0.73 -18.55 -1.79
CA ALA A 242 -1.69 -18.24 -2.82
C ALA A 242 -1.67 -16.74 -3.13
N PRO A 243 -0.91 -16.30 -4.15
CA PRO A 243 -1.05 -14.94 -4.65
C PRO A 243 -2.46 -14.76 -5.23
N GLY A 244 -3.14 -13.68 -4.85
CA GLY A 244 -4.44 -13.30 -5.37
C GLY A 244 -4.52 -11.79 -5.62
N ILE A 245 -5.58 -11.35 -6.28
CA ILE A 245 -5.83 -9.92 -6.48
C ILE A 245 -6.38 -9.36 -5.17
N ALA A 246 -5.68 -8.39 -4.59
CA ALA A 246 -6.05 -7.77 -3.34
C ALA A 246 -7.40 -7.05 -3.47
N ARG A 247 -8.20 -7.07 -2.40
CA ARG A 247 -9.45 -6.29 -2.35
C ARG A 247 -9.18 -4.83 -2.66
N PHE A 248 -9.99 -4.25 -3.54
CA PHE A 248 -9.89 -2.83 -3.86
C PHE A 248 -10.28 -2.00 -2.64
N ALA A 249 -9.40 -1.08 -2.25
CA ALA A 249 -9.60 -0.15 -1.14
C ALA A 249 -9.57 1.30 -1.63
N GLY A 250 -10.28 2.17 -0.91
CA GLY A 250 -10.32 3.60 -1.19
C GLY A 250 -10.87 3.91 -2.59
N THR A 251 -10.10 4.64 -3.39
CA THR A 251 -10.49 5.06 -4.75
C THR A 251 -10.17 4.02 -5.82
N THR A 252 -9.53 2.90 -5.47
CA THR A 252 -9.09 1.86 -6.43
C THR A 252 -10.25 1.30 -7.22
N GLU A 253 -11.37 1.00 -6.56
CA GLU A 253 -12.57 0.46 -7.22
C GLU A 253 -13.09 1.42 -8.31
N SER A 254 -13.16 2.71 -8.00
CA SER A 254 -13.57 3.74 -8.98
C SER A 254 -12.58 3.87 -10.14
N GLN A 255 -11.28 3.67 -9.90
CA GLN A 255 -10.26 3.67 -10.97
C GLN A 255 -10.42 2.44 -11.87
N MET A 256 -10.67 1.26 -11.29
CA MET A 256 -10.89 0.03 -12.03
C MET A 256 -12.20 0.05 -12.83
N GLU A 257 -13.25 0.62 -12.26
CA GLU A 257 -14.52 0.91 -12.94
C GLU A 257 -14.27 1.83 -14.14
N ALA A 258 -13.56 2.95 -13.95
CA ALA A 258 -13.25 3.91 -15.01
C ALA A 258 -12.38 3.32 -16.13
N ALA A 259 -11.49 2.38 -15.79
CA ALA A 259 -10.63 1.70 -16.75
C ALA A 259 -11.36 0.69 -17.64
N GLY A 260 -12.56 0.24 -17.25
CA GLY A 260 -13.40 -0.65 -18.06
C GLY A 260 -12.73 -1.98 -18.41
N ILE A 261 -12.07 -2.60 -17.42
CA ILE A 261 -11.26 -3.81 -17.65
C ILE A 261 -12.17 -5.00 -17.98
N PRO A 262 -12.03 -5.62 -19.17
CA PRO A 262 -12.84 -6.77 -19.56
C PRO A 262 -12.65 -7.96 -18.60
N GLY A 263 -13.75 -8.61 -18.23
CA GLY A 263 -13.75 -9.77 -17.34
C GLY A 263 -13.50 -9.46 -15.86
N LEU A 264 -13.30 -8.19 -15.48
CA LEU A 264 -13.15 -7.83 -14.07
C LEU A 264 -14.51 -7.80 -13.37
N ALA A 265 -14.65 -8.58 -12.31
CA ALA A 265 -15.81 -8.56 -11.43
C ALA A 265 -15.40 -8.62 -9.96
N LEU A 266 -16.20 -7.97 -9.09
CA LEU A 266 -16.05 -8.09 -7.64
C LEU A 266 -16.98 -9.17 -7.11
N PHE A 267 -16.40 -10.18 -6.47
CA PHE A 267 -17.15 -11.24 -5.82
C PHE A 267 -17.30 -10.94 -4.33
N GLY A 268 -18.54 -10.85 -3.86
CA GLY A 268 -18.88 -10.94 -2.45
C GLY A 268 -19.42 -12.33 -2.11
N LEU A 269 -19.42 -12.68 -0.83
CA LEU A 269 -19.95 -13.96 -0.36
C LEU A 269 -20.92 -13.75 0.82
N GLU A 270 -21.95 -14.58 0.86
CA GLU A 270 -22.83 -14.79 1.99
C GLU A 270 -22.76 -16.28 2.37
N ASN A 271 -22.30 -16.54 3.59
CA ASN A 271 -22.21 -17.90 4.10
C ASN A 271 -23.51 -18.26 4.83
N LEU A 272 -24.40 -18.96 4.14
CA LEU A 272 -25.65 -19.50 4.70
C LEU A 272 -25.49 -20.97 5.11
N THR A 273 -24.26 -21.48 5.21
CA THR A 273 -23.99 -22.84 5.73
C THR A 273 -23.86 -22.81 7.25
N GLN A 274 -23.83 -23.99 7.90
CA GLN A 274 -23.55 -24.08 9.35
C GLN A 274 -22.06 -23.91 9.71
N GLN A 275 -21.17 -24.05 8.74
CA GLN A 275 -19.72 -24.07 8.94
C GLN A 275 -19.08 -22.74 8.57
N THR A 276 -17.90 -22.47 9.10
CA THR A 276 -17.20 -21.22 8.86
C THR A 276 -16.24 -21.37 7.68
N ILE A 277 -16.45 -20.61 6.61
CA ILE A 277 -15.64 -20.69 5.39
C ILE A 277 -14.35 -19.88 5.60
N ALA A 278 -13.19 -20.54 5.46
CA ALA A 278 -11.88 -19.94 5.72
C ALA A 278 -11.08 -19.64 4.44
N ARG A 279 -11.39 -20.33 3.35
CA ARG A 279 -10.72 -20.19 2.06
C ARG A 279 -11.71 -20.41 0.93
N VAL A 280 -11.64 -19.58 -0.08
CA VAL A 280 -12.44 -19.69 -1.31
C VAL A 280 -11.52 -19.52 -2.52
N GLU A 281 -11.79 -20.26 -3.57
CA GLU A 281 -11.20 -20.06 -4.88
C GLU A 281 -12.27 -20.06 -5.96
N ILE A 282 -12.11 -19.15 -6.93
CA ILE A 282 -13.04 -18.93 -8.03
C ILE A 282 -12.27 -19.15 -9.33
N ASN A 283 -12.61 -20.19 -10.08
CA ASN A 283 -11.87 -20.67 -11.25
C ASN A 283 -10.35 -20.82 -10.99
N GLY A 284 -9.99 -21.27 -9.77
CA GLY A 284 -8.59 -21.44 -9.34
C GLY A 284 -7.89 -20.15 -8.91
N GLN A 285 -8.55 -18.98 -9.01
CA GLN A 285 -8.04 -17.73 -8.43
C GLN A 285 -8.41 -17.66 -6.95
N SER A 286 -7.44 -17.31 -6.12
CA SER A 286 -7.64 -17.20 -4.67
C SER A 286 -8.44 -15.95 -4.32
N TYR A 287 -9.55 -16.16 -3.61
CA TYR A 287 -10.40 -15.08 -3.12
C TYR A 287 -9.78 -14.46 -1.87
N ASP A 288 -9.59 -13.14 -1.89
CA ASP A 288 -9.14 -12.39 -0.71
C ASP A 288 -10.26 -12.25 0.32
N MET A 289 -10.20 -13.11 1.35
CA MET A 289 -11.12 -13.11 2.50
C MET A 289 -10.98 -11.87 3.38
N GLY A 290 -9.91 -11.08 3.23
CA GLY A 290 -9.55 -10.00 4.14
C GLY A 290 -9.05 -10.54 5.48
N SER A 291 -9.52 -9.95 6.58
CA SER A 291 -8.97 -10.18 7.92
C SER A 291 -9.71 -11.25 8.75
N TYR A 292 -10.69 -11.97 8.19
CA TYR A 292 -11.48 -12.95 8.93
C TYR A 292 -12.15 -13.98 8.04
N ALA A 293 -12.44 -15.14 8.63
CA ALA A 293 -13.24 -16.16 8.00
C ALA A 293 -14.71 -15.72 7.86
N ALA A 294 -15.38 -16.23 6.84
CA ALA A 294 -16.80 -15.98 6.64
C ALA A 294 -17.64 -16.87 7.57
N ARG A 295 -18.16 -16.27 8.64
CA ARG A 295 -19.04 -16.93 9.61
C ARG A 295 -20.40 -17.25 9.01
N SER A 296 -21.05 -18.26 9.57
CA SER A 296 -22.46 -18.55 9.27
C SER A 296 -23.34 -17.34 9.57
N LEU A 297 -24.17 -16.96 8.61
CA LEU A 297 -25.22 -15.96 8.72
C LEU A 297 -26.59 -16.58 9.02
N LEU A 298 -26.67 -17.92 9.14
CA LEU A 298 -27.92 -18.58 9.52
C LEU A 298 -28.42 -17.99 10.85
N SER A 299 -29.67 -17.51 10.84
CA SER A 299 -30.33 -16.94 12.02
C SER A 299 -29.68 -15.69 12.61
N ARG A 300 -28.79 -15.00 11.87
CA ARG A 300 -28.20 -13.72 12.29
C ARG A 300 -28.97 -12.53 11.70
N PRO A 301 -29.00 -11.37 12.40
CA PRO A 301 -29.52 -10.14 11.82
C PRO A 301 -28.71 -9.76 10.58
N CYS A 302 -29.40 -9.14 9.64
CA CYS A 302 -28.84 -8.77 8.35
C CYS A 302 -27.76 -7.71 8.49
N ASP A 303 -26.53 -8.13 8.23
CA ASP A 303 -25.37 -7.25 8.11
C ASP A 303 -24.70 -7.50 6.76
N PRO A 304 -25.27 -6.96 5.66
CA PRO A 304 -24.74 -7.20 4.34
C PRO A 304 -23.35 -6.57 4.22
N MET A 305 -22.31 -7.39 4.29
CA MET A 305 -20.94 -6.95 4.04
C MET A 305 -20.86 -6.34 2.65
N ARG A 306 -20.40 -5.09 2.60
CA ARG A 306 -20.10 -4.40 1.35
C ARG A 306 -18.64 -4.62 0.97
N GLY A 307 -18.40 -4.75 -0.33
CA GLY A 307 -17.09 -5.05 -0.90
C GLY A 307 -16.92 -6.52 -1.23
N GLY A 308 -15.91 -6.80 -2.05
CA GLY A 308 -15.65 -8.13 -2.58
C GLY A 308 -14.20 -8.29 -3.00
N SER A 309 -13.80 -9.52 -3.24
CA SER A 309 -12.50 -9.81 -3.85
C SER A 309 -12.63 -9.68 -5.38
N PRO A 310 -11.74 -8.93 -6.04
CA PRO A 310 -11.69 -8.86 -7.50
C PRO A 310 -11.23 -10.18 -8.10
N VAL A 311 -11.87 -10.58 -9.18
CA VAL A 311 -11.50 -11.75 -9.98
C VAL A 311 -11.61 -11.41 -11.46
N LEU A 312 -10.69 -11.93 -12.27
CA LEU A 312 -10.68 -11.76 -13.72
C LEU A 312 -11.22 -13.02 -14.40
N LEU A 313 -12.47 -13.00 -14.85
CA LEU A 313 -13.09 -14.12 -15.56
C LEU A 313 -14.26 -13.70 -16.45
N ASP A 314 -14.56 -14.53 -17.45
CA ASP A 314 -15.75 -14.38 -18.27
C ASP A 314 -16.99 -14.93 -17.54
N LEU A 315 -17.90 -14.04 -17.16
CA LEU A 315 -19.14 -14.40 -16.46
C LEU A 315 -20.17 -15.06 -17.37
N ASP A 316 -19.96 -15.07 -18.68
CA ASP A 316 -20.84 -15.77 -19.62
C ASP A 316 -20.50 -17.28 -19.68
N GLN A 317 -19.39 -17.69 -19.06
CA GLN A 317 -19.02 -19.08 -18.85
C GLN A 317 -19.41 -19.58 -17.45
N PRO A 318 -19.64 -20.91 -17.26
CA PRO A 318 -19.82 -21.48 -15.94
C PRO A 318 -18.64 -21.20 -15.01
N VAL A 319 -18.95 -20.78 -13.78
CA VAL A 319 -17.96 -20.43 -12.76
C VAL A 319 -17.84 -21.57 -11.76
N ARG A 320 -16.63 -22.11 -11.62
CA ARG A 320 -16.27 -23.11 -10.61
C ARG A 320 -15.86 -22.39 -9.33
N VAL A 321 -16.55 -22.68 -8.24
CA VAL A 321 -16.22 -22.18 -6.91
C VAL A 321 -15.86 -23.37 -6.05
N ARG A 322 -14.69 -23.30 -5.38
CA ARG A 322 -14.32 -24.28 -4.37
C ARG A 322 -13.97 -23.59 -3.06
N TRP A 323 -14.24 -24.24 -1.94
CA TRP A 323 -14.00 -23.65 -0.62
C TRP A 323 -13.59 -24.70 0.42
N GLN A 324 -12.97 -24.21 1.48
CA GLN A 324 -12.64 -24.98 2.67
C GLN A 324 -13.22 -24.28 3.89
N THR A 325 -13.53 -25.07 4.92
CA THR A 325 -14.04 -24.57 6.19
C THR A 325 -13.01 -24.76 7.29
N ILE A 326 -13.17 -24.01 8.38
CA ILE A 326 -12.32 -24.12 9.57
C ILE A 326 -12.43 -25.52 10.19
N GLU A 327 -13.64 -26.09 10.18
CA GLU A 327 -13.97 -27.34 10.87
C GLU A 327 -13.40 -28.56 10.15
N THR A 328 -13.17 -28.47 8.84
CA THR A 328 -12.54 -29.53 8.04
C THR A 328 -11.44 -28.95 7.15
N PRO A 329 -10.30 -28.54 7.72
CA PRO A 329 -9.19 -27.99 6.94
C PRO A 329 -8.66 -28.99 5.92
N GLY A 330 -8.32 -28.52 4.72
CA GLY A 330 -7.80 -29.38 3.64
C GLY A 330 -8.87 -30.11 2.83
N ALA A 331 -10.09 -30.26 3.35
CA ALA A 331 -11.20 -30.86 2.63
C ALA A 331 -11.87 -29.82 1.71
N TRP A 332 -11.68 -29.97 0.40
CA TRP A 332 -12.30 -29.10 -0.59
C TRP A 332 -13.75 -29.48 -0.85
N ARG A 333 -14.61 -28.47 -0.86
CA ARG A 333 -15.97 -28.52 -1.42
C ARG A 333 -16.00 -27.73 -2.70
N GLU A 334 -16.93 -28.05 -3.59
CA GLU A 334 -16.98 -27.46 -4.92
C GLU A 334 -18.40 -27.36 -5.45
N ALA A 335 -18.66 -26.30 -6.21
CA ALA A 335 -19.88 -26.09 -6.96
C ALA A 335 -19.55 -25.43 -8.31
N THR A 336 -20.41 -25.64 -9.30
CA THR A 336 -20.39 -24.93 -10.58
C THR A 336 -21.65 -24.10 -10.69
N ILE A 337 -21.49 -22.84 -11.09
CA ILE A 337 -22.55 -21.83 -11.07
C ILE A 337 -22.67 -21.22 -12.47
N THR A 338 -23.86 -21.21 -13.01
CA THR A 338 -24.19 -20.40 -14.19
C THR A 338 -24.60 -19.01 -13.70
N MET A 339 -23.89 -17.98 -14.14
CA MET A 339 -24.17 -16.61 -13.69
C MET A 339 -25.50 -16.12 -14.28
N PRO A 340 -26.40 -15.53 -13.47
CA PRO A 340 -27.62 -14.97 -14.00
C PRO A 340 -27.29 -13.77 -14.89
N ALA A 341 -27.90 -13.72 -16.08
CA ALA A 341 -27.79 -12.59 -16.99
C ALA A 341 -28.75 -11.48 -16.58
N PHE A 342 -28.35 -10.23 -16.82
CA PHE A 342 -29.32 -9.13 -16.82
C PHE A 342 -30.30 -9.31 -17.98
N THR A 343 -31.56 -8.91 -17.83
CA THR A 343 -32.41 -8.85 -19.02
C THR A 343 -31.92 -7.72 -19.92
N ALA A 344 -32.30 -7.74 -21.21
CA ALA A 344 -31.75 -6.84 -22.21
C ALA A 344 -31.81 -5.38 -21.74
N ALA A 345 -30.64 -4.81 -21.44
CA ALA A 345 -30.53 -3.45 -20.96
C ALA A 345 -31.21 -2.51 -21.97
N SER A 346 -32.19 -1.73 -21.49
CA SER A 346 -32.76 -0.63 -22.25
C SER A 346 -31.63 0.24 -22.82
N LYS A 347 -31.75 0.72 -24.07
CA LYS A 347 -30.76 1.61 -24.74
C LYS A 347 -30.38 2.88 -23.94
N LYS A 348 -31.08 3.16 -22.83
CA LYS A 348 -30.81 4.28 -21.91
C LYS A 348 -29.84 3.93 -20.77
N ASP A 349 -29.35 2.70 -20.72
CA ASP A 349 -28.51 2.25 -19.62
C ASP A 349 -27.08 2.80 -19.72
N PRO A 350 -26.57 3.50 -18.70
CA PRO A 350 -25.16 3.88 -18.64
C PRO A 350 -24.33 2.63 -18.33
N ASP A 351 -23.87 1.92 -19.35
CA ASP A 351 -23.12 0.66 -19.24
C ASP A 351 -21.67 0.83 -18.74
N LYS A 352 -21.49 1.51 -17.60
CA LYS A 352 -20.17 1.84 -17.04
C LYS A 352 -19.92 1.29 -15.63
N GLY A 353 -20.90 0.62 -15.04
CA GLY A 353 -20.77 0.06 -13.71
C GLY A 353 -19.87 -1.18 -13.67
N LEU A 354 -18.96 -1.25 -12.69
CA LEU A 354 -18.17 -2.45 -12.42
C LEU A 354 -19.09 -3.61 -12.03
N LEU A 355 -18.90 -4.75 -12.69
CA LEU A 355 -19.67 -5.97 -12.45
C LEU A 355 -19.40 -6.51 -11.05
N ARG A 356 -20.46 -6.92 -10.37
CA ARG A 356 -20.40 -7.51 -9.04
C ARG A 356 -21.23 -8.79 -9.01
N VAL A 357 -20.76 -9.76 -8.24
CA VAL A 357 -21.43 -11.03 -8.02
C VAL A 357 -21.49 -11.28 -6.53
N ARG A 358 -22.66 -11.66 -6.02
CA ARG A 358 -22.83 -12.12 -4.65
C ARG A 358 -23.07 -13.62 -4.68
N LEU A 359 -22.16 -14.37 -4.06
CA LEU A 359 -22.24 -15.82 -3.92
C LEU A 359 -22.97 -16.18 -2.62
N TYR A 360 -23.94 -17.08 -2.69
CA TYR A 360 -24.69 -17.60 -1.55
C TYR A 360 -24.34 -19.06 -1.35
N PHE A 361 -23.60 -19.37 -0.29
CA PHE A 361 -23.22 -20.75 0.06
C PHE A 361 -24.35 -21.37 0.89
N LEU A 362 -25.01 -22.40 0.36
CA LEU A 362 -26.26 -22.93 0.92
C LEU A 362 -26.04 -24.16 1.83
N PRO A 363 -26.95 -24.47 2.77
CA PRO A 363 -26.82 -25.61 3.67
C PRO A 363 -26.72 -26.98 2.98
N ASP A 364 -27.27 -27.11 1.77
CA ASP A 364 -27.25 -28.35 0.98
C ASP A 364 -25.92 -28.58 0.24
N GLY A 365 -24.95 -27.66 0.40
CA GLY A 365 -23.66 -27.73 -0.25
C GLY A 365 -23.63 -27.16 -1.67
N THR A 366 -24.73 -26.58 -2.16
CA THR A 366 -24.75 -25.84 -3.42
C THR A 366 -24.38 -24.37 -3.22
N VAL A 367 -24.08 -23.68 -4.33
CA VAL A 367 -23.82 -22.23 -4.33
C VAL A 367 -24.71 -21.56 -5.36
N ALA A 368 -25.46 -20.55 -4.93
CA ALA A 368 -26.24 -19.70 -5.81
C ALA A 368 -25.53 -18.35 -6.03
N ALA A 369 -25.89 -17.61 -7.08
CA ALA A 369 -25.30 -16.31 -7.37
C ALA A 369 -26.36 -15.27 -7.74
N GLU A 370 -26.14 -14.04 -7.29
CA GLU A 370 -26.82 -12.84 -7.77
C GLU A 370 -25.80 -11.94 -8.48
N ARG A 371 -26.14 -11.47 -9.68
CA ARG A 371 -25.32 -10.51 -10.43
C ARG A 371 -25.88 -9.12 -10.24
N TYR A 372 -25.02 -8.14 -9.98
CA TYR A 372 -25.44 -6.75 -9.85
C TYR A 372 -24.39 -5.76 -10.35
N LYS A 373 -24.81 -4.53 -10.65
CA LYS A 373 -23.95 -3.39 -10.99
C LYS A 373 -24.42 -2.18 -10.20
N GLU A 374 -23.47 -1.39 -9.70
CA GLU A 374 -23.73 -0.02 -9.29
C GLU A 374 -23.41 0.90 -10.45
N ILE A 375 -24.32 1.82 -10.78
CA ILE A 375 -24.21 2.73 -11.91
C ILE A 375 -24.32 4.15 -11.37
N ARG A 376 -23.28 4.95 -11.58
CA ARG A 376 -23.28 6.37 -11.22
C ARG A 376 -23.64 7.21 -12.44
N ALA A 377 -24.75 7.93 -12.37
CA ALA A 377 -25.19 8.79 -13.46
C ALA A 377 -25.81 10.08 -12.91
N ARG A 378 -25.36 11.24 -13.44
CA ARG A 378 -25.90 12.57 -13.10
C ARG A 378 -25.93 12.88 -11.59
N GLY A 379 -24.94 12.39 -10.84
CA GLY A 379 -24.85 12.58 -9.39
C GLY A 379 -25.74 11.65 -8.56
N GLU A 380 -26.51 10.75 -9.20
CA GLU A 380 -27.30 9.72 -8.53
C GLU A 380 -26.62 8.34 -8.64
N LEU A 381 -26.92 7.48 -7.67
CA LEU A 381 -26.50 6.08 -7.67
C LEU A 381 -27.69 5.18 -8.00
N PHE A 382 -27.49 4.28 -8.94
CA PHE A 382 -28.46 3.27 -9.34
C PHE A 382 -27.87 1.88 -9.11
N VAL A 383 -28.73 0.91 -8.82
CA VAL A 383 -28.35 -0.50 -8.74
C VAL A 383 -29.19 -1.26 -9.75
N ARG A 384 -28.57 -2.07 -10.60
CA ARG A 384 -29.27 -3.15 -11.31
C ARG A 384 -28.83 -4.47 -10.70
N ALA A 385 -29.78 -5.33 -10.37
CA ALA A 385 -29.51 -6.64 -9.80
C ALA A 385 -30.44 -7.68 -10.42
N THR A 386 -29.96 -8.91 -10.59
CA THR A 386 -30.78 -10.04 -11.05
C THR A 386 -31.78 -10.53 -9.99
N GLY A 387 -31.61 -10.08 -8.74
CA GLY A 387 -32.45 -10.42 -7.60
C GLY A 387 -31.94 -11.62 -6.80
N LEU A 388 -32.45 -11.75 -5.57
CA LEU A 388 -32.13 -12.83 -4.64
C LEU A 388 -32.53 -14.19 -5.25
N PRO A 389 -31.58 -15.13 -5.42
CA PRO A 389 -31.87 -16.44 -5.99
C PRO A 389 -32.93 -17.20 -5.17
N ALA A 390 -33.85 -17.89 -5.84
CA ALA A 390 -34.94 -18.63 -5.19
C ALA A 390 -34.42 -19.64 -4.15
N ALA A 391 -33.31 -20.32 -4.44
CA ALA A 391 -32.67 -21.26 -3.52
C ALA A 391 -32.15 -20.60 -2.24
N ALA A 392 -31.79 -19.31 -2.27
CA ALA A 392 -31.33 -18.56 -1.10
C ALA A 392 -32.48 -17.97 -0.27
N GLN A 393 -33.66 -17.74 -0.87
CA GLN A 393 -34.81 -17.09 -0.20
C GLN A 393 -35.25 -17.81 1.08
N ALA A 394 -35.11 -19.14 1.14
CA ALA A 394 -35.47 -19.93 2.31
C ALA A 394 -34.52 -19.73 3.51
N TYR A 395 -33.32 -19.17 3.28
CA TYR A 395 -32.24 -19.15 4.26
C TYR A 395 -31.79 -17.74 4.68
N THR A 396 -32.26 -16.69 3.99
CA THR A 396 -31.91 -15.31 4.32
C THR A 396 -33.13 -14.39 4.34
N GLY A 397 -33.22 -13.57 5.39
CA GLY A 397 -34.18 -12.47 5.47
C GLY A 397 -33.64 -11.16 4.90
N CYS A 398 -32.40 -11.15 4.41
CA CYS A 398 -31.64 -9.94 4.09
C CYS A 398 -31.84 -9.43 2.67
N GLY A 399 -32.86 -9.93 1.96
CA GLY A 399 -33.07 -9.61 0.55
C GLY A 399 -31.84 -9.91 -0.33
N GLY A 400 -31.84 -9.35 -1.54
CA GLY A 400 -30.69 -9.42 -2.46
C GLY A 400 -29.69 -8.28 -2.26
N ALA A 401 -28.81 -8.09 -3.23
CA ALA A 401 -27.75 -7.09 -3.23
C ALA A 401 -28.26 -5.65 -3.00
N TYR A 402 -29.49 -5.34 -3.42
CA TYR A 402 -30.10 -4.03 -3.22
C TYR A 402 -30.53 -3.73 -1.77
N PHE A 403 -30.77 -4.74 -0.94
CA PHE A 403 -31.35 -4.56 0.39
C PHE A 403 -30.51 -3.66 1.31
N GLY A 404 -29.19 -3.68 1.13
CA GLY A 404 -28.29 -2.86 1.94
C GLY A 404 -28.31 -1.37 1.61
N TYR A 405 -28.97 -0.93 0.52
CA TYR A 405 -28.96 0.47 0.08
C TYR A 405 -30.08 1.30 0.68
N ASN A 406 -29.85 2.61 0.85
CA ASN A 406 -30.91 3.53 1.24
C ASN A 406 -31.81 3.81 0.01
N PRO A 407 -33.09 3.40 0.04
CA PRO A 407 -33.99 3.55 -1.11
C PRO A 407 -34.34 5.02 -1.41
N GLN A 408 -34.06 5.96 -0.50
CA GLN A 408 -34.28 7.39 -0.73
C GLN A 408 -33.18 8.01 -1.59
N THR A 409 -31.98 7.43 -1.60
CA THR A 409 -30.81 7.98 -2.30
C THR A 409 -30.28 7.09 -3.41
N VAL A 410 -30.73 5.83 -3.45
CA VAL A 410 -30.32 4.83 -4.44
C VAL A 410 -31.55 4.21 -5.06
N LYS A 411 -31.59 4.16 -6.39
CA LYS A 411 -32.73 3.60 -7.14
C LYS A 411 -32.39 2.22 -7.68
N LEU A 412 -33.27 1.25 -7.45
CA LEU A 412 -33.23 -0.04 -8.13
C LEU A 412 -33.75 0.13 -9.55
N LEU A 413 -32.94 -0.25 -10.53
CA LEU A 413 -33.34 -0.35 -11.93
C LEU A 413 -33.96 -1.71 -12.19
N ASP A 414 -34.91 -1.75 -13.11
CA ASP A 414 -35.47 -2.99 -13.60
C ASP A 414 -34.35 -3.87 -14.16
N ASN A 415 -34.44 -5.17 -13.81
CA ASN A 415 -33.58 -6.21 -14.35
C ASN A 415 -34.00 -6.53 -15.78
#